data_AF-A0A521C060-F1
#
_entry.id   AF-A0A521C060-F1
#
_cell.length_a   1.000
_cell.length_b   1.000
_cell.length_c   1.000
_cell.angle_alpha   90.00
_cell.angle_beta   90.00
_cell.angle_gamma   90.00
#
_symmetry.space_group_name_H-M   'P 1'
#
loop_
_entity.id
_entity.type
_entity.pdbx_description
1 polymer ?
#
loop_
_entity_poly.entity_id
_entity_poly.type
_entity_poly.pdbx_seq_one_letter_code
_entity_poly.pdbx_strand_id
1 'polypeptide(L)'
;MRKSAAIIFAFIISQFQAQQGAYYQQAAKYKMDIDVNAEKFTYQGKQTLEYTNNSPDELNVVYFHLYWNAFKPNSMMDQRVASQGKNGDGRLQKDGISRLASIPKDQEGAQNIHWIKQNGKDLKFEVQETIMKVYLAEPIKPNSTTTFTMDWDSVIPQQIRRSGRNNREGVDMTMTQWYPKIAEYDYDGWATFDYLGREFHAPFSDFDVTIKINKDYVVGAGGILENPTEVKGYDANAKVKTEKDKKAIWRWTAKNILDFAWSADRDYSVESFDVPEGPKVYLVYQKNDKTKAWGEAQPYIAKYFQIMNTHFGKYVYPTYAFIQGGDGGMEYGMCTMILGEAKSVKDLMGLMAHEGSHSWYQQMLATNESVRPWMDEGFTSYAEGYTMYQLFPEDLPNPFAKTLDAYRSFIKKGIEEPAVWLGDHHDNGTAYTYASYVKGELYLVQLGYIMGEQNLAETLKQYYDQWSMKHPSDRDFLHIAQKVSGMDLKWFHNYWINTTKTIDYGIKDVKYDVKSTTITLINNGQVPMPIDFGVMTTDKKVVTYQIPLNMTHTWKQKDIYGDLKTAPYWPWTQKEYTLTIPYTKSQLSVLGIDFSQRIADVNMENNFVEVK
;
A
#
# COMPACT_ATOMS: atom_id res chain seq x y z
N MET A 1 -23.04 -63.13 -40.85
CA MET A 1 -23.71 -61.81 -40.72
C MET A 1 -23.17 -61.09 -39.49
N ARG A 2 -22.52 -59.94 -39.71
CA ARG A 2 -22.32 -58.76 -38.83
C ARG A 2 -21.76 -58.97 -37.39
N LYS A 3 -20.54 -58.48 -37.15
CA LYS A 3 -20.19 -57.22 -36.42
C LYS A 3 -19.93 -57.52 -34.92
N SER A 4 -18.90 -57.05 -34.21
CA SER A 4 -18.05 -55.86 -34.35
C SER A 4 -16.72 -56.07 -33.61
N ALA A 5 -15.71 -55.32 -34.04
CA ALA A 5 -14.41 -55.17 -33.41
C ALA A 5 -14.47 -54.65 -31.97
N ALA A 6 -13.67 -55.24 -31.08
CA ALA A 6 -13.33 -54.66 -29.78
C ALA A 6 -12.06 -53.80 -29.95
N ILE A 7 -12.24 -52.50 -29.83
CA ILE A 7 -11.21 -51.47 -29.87
C ILE A 7 -10.47 -51.45 -28.52
N ILE A 8 -9.15 -51.39 -28.63
CA ILE A 8 -8.14 -51.09 -27.61
C ILE A 8 -8.47 -49.75 -26.93
N PHE A 9 -8.60 -49.72 -25.61
CA PHE A 9 -8.35 -48.52 -24.81
C PHE A 9 -7.83 -48.95 -23.42
N ALA A 10 -6.54 -49.25 -23.36
CA ALA A 10 -5.82 -49.28 -22.08
C ALA A 10 -5.60 -47.82 -21.66
N PHE A 11 -6.31 -47.40 -20.61
CA PHE A 11 -6.16 -46.11 -19.95
C PHE A 11 -4.71 -45.92 -19.48
N ILE A 12 -3.94 -45.08 -20.18
CA ILE A 12 -2.81 -44.38 -19.58
C ILE A 12 -3.44 -43.30 -18.71
N ILE A 13 -3.55 -43.58 -17.41
CA ILE A 13 -3.81 -42.55 -16.41
C ILE A 13 -2.50 -41.79 -16.25
N SER A 14 -2.23 -40.86 -17.16
CA SER A 14 -1.33 -39.75 -16.86
C SER A 14 -2.02 -38.96 -15.74
N GLN A 15 -1.46 -39.05 -14.54
CA GLN A 15 -1.68 -38.09 -13.47
C GLN A 15 -1.17 -36.73 -13.99
N PHE A 16 -1.96 -36.06 -14.83
CA PHE A 16 -1.88 -34.62 -14.96
C PHE A 16 -2.36 -34.08 -13.61
N GLN A 17 -1.42 -33.89 -12.68
CA GLN A 17 -1.66 -32.94 -11.59
C GLN A 17 -2.00 -31.62 -12.28
N ALA A 18 -3.26 -31.22 -12.19
CA ALA A 18 -3.69 -29.92 -12.64
C ALA A 18 -2.81 -28.87 -11.94
N GLN A 19 -2.15 -28.07 -12.76
CA GLN A 19 -1.00 -27.26 -12.45
C GLN A 19 -1.39 -26.00 -11.64
N GLN A 20 -1.15 -26.03 -10.33
CA GLN A 20 -0.55 -24.89 -9.65
C GLN A 20 0.80 -25.38 -9.13
N GLY A 21 1.89 -24.82 -9.67
CA GLY A 21 3.23 -25.05 -9.11
C GLY A 21 3.28 -24.63 -7.64
N ALA A 22 4.27 -25.13 -6.90
CA ALA A 22 4.54 -24.60 -5.57
C ALA A 22 4.84 -23.09 -5.67
N TYR A 23 4.48 -22.33 -4.62
CA TYR A 23 4.78 -20.91 -4.58
C TYR A 23 6.28 -20.64 -4.77
N TYR A 24 6.63 -19.76 -5.71
CA TYR A 24 7.96 -19.19 -5.88
C TYR A 24 7.91 -17.65 -5.83
N GLN A 25 9.07 -17.05 -5.55
CA GLN A 25 9.37 -15.64 -5.74
C GLN A 25 10.86 -15.51 -6.03
N GLN A 26 11.29 -14.45 -6.71
CA GLN A 26 12.70 -14.27 -7.02
C GLN A 26 13.49 -13.84 -5.79
N ALA A 27 14.82 -14.00 -5.86
CA ALA A 27 15.72 -13.52 -4.83
C ALA A 27 16.88 -12.75 -5.47
N ALA A 28 17.18 -11.59 -4.90
CA ALA A 28 18.26 -10.72 -5.35
C ALA A 28 19.17 -10.32 -4.19
N LYS A 29 20.46 -10.14 -4.48
CA LYS A 29 21.43 -9.57 -3.53
C LYS A 29 22.27 -8.51 -4.21
N TYR A 30 22.18 -7.29 -3.71
CA TYR A 30 22.90 -6.15 -4.22
C TYR A 30 24.12 -5.86 -3.36
N LYS A 31 25.24 -5.64 -4.03
CA LYS A 31 26.40 -4.96 -3.46
C LYS A 31 26.70 -3.72 -4.27
N MET A 32 26.67 -2.55 -3.63
CA MET A 32 26.80 -1.26 -4.31
C MET A 32 27.93 -0.40 -3.71
N ASP A 33 28.71 0.25 -4.58
CA ASP A 33 29.68 1.28 -4.23
C ASP A 33 29.32 2.57 -4.97
N ILE A 34 28.91 3.58 -4.20
CA ILE A 34 28.34 4.83 -4.70
C ILE A 34 29.23 5.99 -4.30
N ASP A 35 29.71 6.72 -5.30
CA ASP A 35 30.55 7.89 -5.12
C ASP A 35 29.78 9.17 -5.47
N VAL A 36 29.37 9.92 -4.43
CA VAL A 36 28.49 11.08 -4.55
C VAL A 36 29.29 12.36 -4.70
N ASN A 37 28.97 13.13 -5.74
CA ASN A 37 29.38 14.51 -5.88
C ASN A 37 28.23 15.44 -5.47
N ALA A 38 28.21 15.80 -4.19
CA ALA A 38 27.13 16.59 -3.61
C ALA A 38 27.02 18.00 -4.21
N GLU A 39 28.14 18.63 -4.55
CA GLU A 39 28.18 19.98 -5.14
C GLU A 39 27.54 20.01 -6.53
N LYS A 40 27.64 18.91 -7.28
CA LYS A 40 27.08 18.78 -8.63
C LYS A 40 25.77 18.01 -8.66
N PHE A 41 25.32 17.45 -7.53
CA PHE A 41 24.17 16.55 -7.44
C PHE A 41 24.22 15.42 -8.50
N THR A 42 25.37 14.76 -8.56
CA THR A 42 25.61 13.60 -9.42
C THR A 42 26.27 12.50 -8.60
N TYR A 43 26.24 11.27 -9.07
CA TYR A 43 27.05 10.20 -8.47
C TYR A 43 27.50 9.19 -9.53
N GLN A 44 28.55 8.45 -9.21
CA GLN A 44 29.01 7.28 -9.95
C GLN A 44 28.66 6.02 -9.16
N GLY A 45 28.09 5.02 -9.83
CA GLY A 45 27.64 3.79 -9.20
C GLY A 45 28.28 2.56 -9.82
N LYS A 46 28.64 1.61 -8.95
CA LYS A 46 28.99 0.25 -9.32
C LYS A 46 28.14 -0.72 -8.53
N GLN A 47 27.59 -1.72 -9.21
CA GLN A 47 26.81 -2.76 -8.54
C GLN A 47 27.22 -4.16 -8.99
N THR A 48 27.15 -5.08 -8.04
CA THR A 48 27.08 -6.51 -8.28
C THR A 48 25.71 -6.99 -7.80
N LEU A 49 24.95 -7.63 -8.68
CA LEU A 49 23.65 -8.22 -8.39
C LEU A 49 23.74 -9.73 -8.56
N GLU A 50 23.60 -10.49 -7.48
CA GLU A 50 23.31 -11.93 -7.55
C GLU A 50 21.80 -12.12 -7.69
N TYR A 51 21.35 -12.71 -8.79
CA TYR A 51 19.93 -12.95 -9.06
C TYR A 51 19.66 -14.44 -9.18
N THR A 52 18.72 -14.94 -8.39
CA THR A 52 18.29 -16.35 -8.40
C THR A 52 16.92 -16.47 -9.02
N ASN A 53 16.83 -17.21 -10.12
CA ASN A 53 15.58 -17.55 -10.78
C ASN A 53 14.93 -18.75 -10.06
N ASN A 54 13.90 -18.50 -9.26
CA ASN A 54 13.12 -19.55 -8.59
C ASN A 54 11.87 -19.95 -9.38
N SER A 55 11.61 -19.33 -10.54
CA SER A 55 10.47 -19.70 -11.39
C SER A 55 10.71 -21.08 -12.05
N PRO A 56 9.64 -21.74 -12.53
CA PRO A 56 9.77 -22.94 -13.36
C PRO A 56 10.26 -22.63 -14.78
N ASP A 57 10.44 -21.35 -15.13
CA ASP A 57 10.73 -20.90 -16.49
C ASP A 57 12.23 -20.67 -16.71
N GLU A 58 12.66 -20.82 -17.96
CA GLU A 58 14.00 -20.41 -18.40
C GLU A 58 13.97 -18.97 -18.90
N LEU A 59 14.76 -18.09 -18.28
CA LEU A 59 14.79 -16.67 -18.61
C LEU A 59 15.89 -16.38 -19.63
N ASN A 60 15.52 -15.73 -20.74
CA ASN A 60 16.43 -15.37 -21.84
C ASN A 60 16.76 -13.87 -21.87
N VAL A 61 15.99 -13.08 -21.14
CA VAL A 61 16.16 -11.63 -20.95
C VAL A 61 15.87 -11.31 -19.50
N VAL A 62 16.42 -10.20 -19.01
CA VAL A 62 16.00 -9.58 -17.74
C VAL A 62 15.70 -8.10 -17.97
N TYR A 63 14.95 -7.51 -17.05
CA TYR A 63 14.57 -6.10 -17.09
C TYR A 63 15.04 -5.37 -15.83
N PHE A 64 15.51 -4.15 -16.01
CA PHE A 64 15.82 -3.22 -14.92
C PHE A 64 14.99 -1.95 -15.09
N HIS A 65 14.58 -1.35 -13.98
CA HIS A 65 14.00 -0.02 -13.92
C HIS A 65 15.09 1.04 -13.76
N LEU A 66 14.95 2.10 -14.56
CA LEU A 66 15.74 3.33 -14.56
C LEU A 66 14.80 4.52 -14.27
N TYR A 67 14.19 4.49 -13.09
CA TYR A 67 13.13 5.41 -12.65
C TYR A 67 13.45 6.90 -12.84
N TRP A 68 14.71 7.32 -12.65
CA TRP A 68 15.08 8.73 -12.77
C TRP A 68 15.05 9.25 -14.19
N ASN A 69 15.04 8.38 -15.20
CA ASN A 69 14.88 8.78 -16.60
C ASN A 69 13.51 9.42 -16.88
N ALA A 70 12.54 9.28 -15.98
CA ALA A 70 11.24 9.95 -16.07
C ALA A 70 11.28 11.44 -15.74
N PHE A 71 12.28 11.92 -14.98
CA PHE A 71 12.31 13.27 -14.41
C PHE A 71 12.92 14.29 -15.38
N LYS A 72 12.28 14.45 -16.53
CA LYS A 72 12.70 15.38 -17.58
C LYS A 72 11.52 15.81 -18.44
N PRO A 73 11.62 16.94 -19.17
CA PRO A 73 10.63 17.34 -20.15
C PRO A 73 10.44 16.27 -21.23
N ASN A 74 9.21 16.12 -21.72
CA ASN A 74 8.78 15.17 -22.74
C ASN A 74 8.91 13.67 -22.41
N SER A 75 9.23 13.29 -21.15
CA SER A 75 9.11 11.89 -20.71
C SER A 75 7.65 11.42 -20.75
N MET A 76 7.41 10.11 -20.68
CA MET A 76 6.04 9.60 -20.56
C MET A 76 5.30 10.15 -19.33
N MET A 77 6.00 10.35 -18.21
CA MET A 77 5.43 10.98 -17.00
C MET A 77 4.98 12.41 -17.27
N ASP A 78 5.78 13.20 -18.01
CA ASP A 78 5.43 14.56 -18.41
C ASP A 78 4.22 14.59 -19.35
N GLN A 79 4.26 13.74 -20.39
CA GLN A 79 3.21 13.66 -21.40
C GLN A 79 1.85 13.29 -20.81
N ARG A 80 1.83 12.31 -19.90
CA ARG A 80 0.59 11.89 -19.22
C ARG A 80 -0.01 13.02 -18.39
N VAL A 81 0.81 13.67 -17.57
CA VAL A 81 0.35 14.78 -16.72
C VAL A 81 -0.14 15.94 -17.60
N ALA A 82 0.58 16.25 -18.69
CA ALA A 82 0.18 17.27 -19.64
C ALA A 82 -1.15 16.95 -20.33
N SER A 83 -1.40 15.69 -20.71
CA SER A 83 -2.68 15.30 -21.34
C SER A 83 -3.86 15.34 -20.38
N GLN A 84 -3.64 15.09 -19.09
CA GLN A 84 -4.68 15.16 -18.06
C GLN A 84 -4.99 16.61 -17.65
N GLY A 85 -4.06 17.54 -17.83
CA GLY A 85 -4.22 18.93 -17.46
C GLY A 85 -4.59 19.09 -15.98
N LYS A 86 -5.68 19.81 -15.69
CA LYS A 86 -6.14 20.03 -14.31
C LYS A 86 -6.69 18.77 -13.61
N ASN A 87 -6.98 17.71 -14.36
CA ASN A 87 -7.39 16.44 -13.80
C ASN A 87 -6.20 15.56 -13.39
N GLY A 88 -4.99 15.91 -13.80
CA GLY A 88 -3.79 15.17 -13.43
C GLY A 88 -3.47 15.30 -11.94
N ASP A 89 -2.52 14.47 -11.48
CA ASP A 89 -2.06 14.51 -10.09
C ASP A 89 -1.56 15.91 -9.73
N GLY A 90 -2.21 16.54 -8.74
CA GLY A 90 -1.87 17.90 -8.28
C GLY A 90 -0.45 18.05 -7.72
N ARG A 91 0.23 16.94 -7.40
CA ARG A 91 1.66 16.94 -7.06
C ARG A 91 2.54 17.09 -8.30
N LEU A 92 2.09 16.63 -9.46
CA LEU A 92 2.87 16.66 -10.71
C LEU A 92 2.55 17.86 -11.60
N GLN A 93 1.42 18.55 -11.40
CA GLN A 93 1.03 19.74 -12.16
C GLN A 93 0.79 20.97 -11.29
N LYS A 94 0.88 22.13 -11.92
CA LYS A 94 0.40 23.41 -11.39
C LYS A 94 -0.50 24.08 -12.41
N ASP A 95 -1.75 24.34 -12.03
CA ASP A 95 -2.77 24.96 -12.89
C ASP A 95 -3.02 24.23 -14.22
N GLY A 96 -2.81 22.92 -14.24
CA GLY A 96 -2.94 22.05 -15.41
C GLY A 96 -1.68 21.97 -16.28
N ILE A 97 -0.58 22.58 -15.84
CA ILE A 97 0.72 22.53 -16.53
C ILE A 97 1.63 21.57 -15.75
N SER A 98 2.21 20.59 -16.45
CA SER A 98 3.16 19.67 -15.85
C SER A 98 4.38 20.39 -15.27
N ARG A 99 4.76 20.04 -14.05
CA ARG A 99 5.97 20.53 -13.39
C ARG A 99 7.24 19.98 -14.05
N LEU A 100 7.16 18.82 -14.74
CA LEU A 100 8.29 18.21 -15.43
C LEU A 100 8.70 19.01 -16.66
N ALA A 101 7.74 19.57 -17.40
CA ALA A 101 7.97 20.40 -18.58
C ALA A 101 8.86 21.63 -18.31
N SER A 102 8.98 22.03 -17.03
CA SER A 102 9.79 23.19 -16.60
C SER A 102 11.14 22.82 -15.98
N ILE A 103 11.50 21.53 -15.93
CA ILE A 103 12.81 21.11 -15.39
C ILE A 103 13.90 21.61 -16.36
N PRO A 104 14.90 22.38 -15.88
CA PRO A 104 16.01 22.81 -16.73
C PRO A 104 16.91 21.62 -17.09
N LYS A 105 17.56 21.68 -18.25
CA LYS A 105 18.33 20.57 -18.83
C LYS A 105 19.45 20.02 -17.93
N ASP A 106 20.09 20.88 -17.14
CA ASP A 106 21.13 20.52 -16.16
C ASP A 106 20.57 20.02 -14.81
N GLN A 107 19.26 19.84 -14.74
CA GLN A 107 18.53 19.36 -13.56
C GLN A 107 17.62 18.16 -13.87
N GLU A 108 17.67 17.67 -15.12
CA GLU A 108 16.99 16.44 -15.53
C GLU A 108 17.57 15.25 -14.77
N GLY A 109 16.70 14.34 -14.34
CA GLY A 109 17.10 13.06 -13.80
C GLY A 109 17.67 12.16 -14.90
N ALA A 110 18.70 11.40 -14.56
CA ALA A 110 19.28 10.42 -15.47
C ALA A 110 19.90 9.25 -14.69
N GLN A 111 19.77 8.05 -15.25
CA GLN A 111 20.53 6.85 -14.89
C GLN A 111 21.15 6.29 -16.17
N ASN A 112 22.42 6.63 -16.39
CA ASN A 112 23.14 6.34 -17.62
C ASN A 112 23.97 5.08 -17.47
N ILE A 113 23.50 3.98 -18.04
CA ILE A 113 24.22 2.70 -17.97
C ILE A 113 25.40 2.72 -18.95
N HIS A 114 26.62 2.49 -18.45
CA HIS A 114 27.82 2.42 -19.29
C HIS A 114 28.04 1.02 -19.85
N TRP A 115 27.92 0.01 -18.99
CA TRP A 115 28.01 -1.40 -19.37
C TRP A 115 27.34 -2.29 -18.33
N ILE A 116 26.98 -3.49 -18.76
CA ILE A 116 26.50 -4.57 -17.91
C ILE A 116 27.10 -5.89 -18.39
N LYS A 117 27.46 -6.76 -17.44
CA LYS A 117 27.99 -8.11 -17.69
C LYS A 117 27.18 -9.17 -16.96
N GLN A 118 27.08 -10.37 -17.54
CA GLN A 118 26.60 -11.58 -16.88
C GLN A 118 27.77 -12.54 -16.69
N ASN A 119 28.09 -12.91 -15.44
CA ASN A 119 29.17 -13.84 -15.14
C ASN A 119 30.51 -13.46 -15.83
N GLY A 120 30.77 -12.16 -15.94
CA GLY A 120 31.96 -11.59 -16.60
C GLY A 120 31.87 -11.39 -18.12
N LYS A 121 30.81 -11.86 -18.79
CA LYS A 121 30.58 -11.67 -20.24
C LYS A 121 29.78 -10.40 -20.51
N ASP A 122 30.19 -9.59 -21.48
CA ASP A 122 29.48 -8.37 -21.89
C ASP A 122 28.08 -8.69 -22.43
N LEU A 123 27.10 -7.87 -22.06
CA LEU A 123 25.72 -7.99 -22.54
C LEU A 123 25.33 -6.80 -23.42
N LYS A 124 24.31 -7.02 -24.25
CA LYS A 124 23.62 -5.95 -24.95
C LYS A 124 22.36 -5.58 -24.19
N PHE A 125 22.00 -4.30 -24.25
CA PHE A 125 20.76 -3.81 -23.66
C PHE A 125 20.15 -2.70 -24.50
N GLU A 126 18.86 -2.50 -24.29
CA GLU A 126 18.05 -1.43 -24.89
C GLU A 126 17.34 -0.69 -23.76
N VAL A 127 17.33 0.63 -23.82
CA VAL A 127 16.59 1.48 -22.87
C VAL A 127 15.41 2.11 -23.61
N GLN A 128 14.21 1.87 -23.08
CA GLN A 128 12.98 2.52 -23.48
C GLN A 128 12.44 3.25 -22.25
N GLU A 129 12.51 4.59 -22.27
CA GLU A 129 12.08 5.44 -21.15
C GLU A 129 12.72 5.02 -19.82
N THR A 130 11.94 4.38 -18.95
CA THR A 130 12.34 3.96 -17.61
C THR A 130 12.64 2.47 -17.52
N ILE A 131 12.58 1.73 -18.64
CA ILE A 131 12.79 0.30 -18.69
C ILE A 131 14.05 -0.02 -19.51
N MET A 132 14.94 -0.82 -18.92
CA MET A 132 16.13 -1.35 -19.56
C MET A 132 15.96 -2.86 -19.76
N LYS A 133 15.88 -3.28 -21.02
CA LYS A 133 15.87 -4.70 -21.41
C LYS A 133 17.28 -5.19 -21.66
N VAL A 134 17.67 -6.28 -21.02
CA VAL A 134 19.01 -6.87 -21.11
C VAL A 134 18.92 -8.25 -21.78
N TYR A 135 19.69 -8.44 -22.85
CA TYR A 135 19.81 -9.72 -23.54
C TYR A 135 20.91 -10.55 -22.89
N LEU A 136 20.56 -11.71 -22.35
CA LEU A 136 21.49 -12.56 -21.60
C LEU A 136 22.50 -13.26 -22.51
N ALA A 137 23.73 -13.42 -22.02
CA ALA A 137 24.77 -14.20 -22.69
C ALA A 137 24.49 -15.70 -22.58
N GLU A 138 23.84 -16.12 -21.50
CA GLU A 138 23.35 -17.47 -21.26
C GLU A 138 22.01 -17.43 -20.50
N PRO A 139 21.02 -18.28 -20.87
CA PRO A 139 19.74 -18.29 -20.17
C PRO A 139 19.89 -18.64 -18.69
N ILE A 140 19.07 -18.02 -17.83
CA ILE A 140 19.00 -18.36 -16.41
C ILE A 140 17.97 -19.48 -16.26
N LYS A 141 18.46 -20.69 -15.98
CA LYS A 141 17.62 -21.87 -15.80
C LYS A 141 16.78 -21.79 -14.52
N PRO A 142 15.69 -22.57 -14.42
CA PRO A 142 14.96 -22.75 -13.17
C PRO A 142 15.88 -23.14 -12.01
N ASN A 143 15.67 -22.55 -10.85
CA ASN A 143 16.42 -22.76 -9.61
C ASN A 143 17.94 -22.55 -9.75
N SER A 144 18.34 -21.60 -10.60
CA SER A 144 19.75 -21.25 -10.81
C SER A 144 20.02 -19.77 -10.58
N THR A 145 21.28 -19.47 -10.28
CA THR A 145 21.74 -18.13 -9.92
C THR A 145 22.73 -17.62 -10.95
N THR A 146 22.66 -16.32 -11.26
CA THR A 146 23.64 -15.62 -12.08
C THR A 146 24.10 -14.34 -11.39
N THR A 147 25.27 -13.84 -11.76
CA THR A 147 25.77 -12.55 -11.29
C THR A 147 25.76 -11.54 -12.42
N PHE A 148 25.15 -10.38 -12.17
CA PHE A 148 25.29 -9.18 -13.00
C PHE A 148 26.28 -8.22 -12.36
N THR A 149 27.17 -7.64 -13.16
CA THR A 149 27.94 -6.47 -12.76
C THR A 149 27.65 -5.31 -13.68
N MET A 150 27.56 -4.10 -13.12
CA MET A 150 27.14 -2.91 -13.85
C MET A 150 27.86 -1.68 -13.30
N ASP A 151 28.13 -0.74 -14.21
CA ASP A 151 28.69 0.59 -13.95
C ASP A 151 27.80 1.63 -14.63
N TRP A 152 27.48 2.68 -13.89
CA TRP A 152 26.60 3.76 -14.36
C TRP A 152 26.95 5.08 -13.68
N ASP A 153 26.49 6.17 -14.29
CA ASP A 153 26.45 7.47 -13.65
C ASP A 153 25.00 7.98 -13.60
N SER A 154 24.74 8.89 -12.66
CA SER A 154 23.42 9.47 -12.52
C SER A 154 23.46 10.96 -12.20
N VAL A 155 22.42 11.66 -12.67
CA VAL A 155 22.08 13.02 -12.27
C VAL A 155 20.90 12.96 -11.32
N ILE A 156 21.06 13.51 -10.12
CA ILE A 156 20.00 13.56 -9.12
C ILE A 156 18.97 14.61 -9.60
N PRO A 157 17.72 14.22 -9.87
CA PRO A 157 16.73 15.11 -10.46
C PRO A 157 16.35 16.25 -9.51
N GLN A 158 15.84 17.35 -10.07
CA GLN A 158 15.06 18.30 -9.27
C GLN A 158 13.88 17.57 -8.60
N GLN A 159 13.65 17.84 -7.32
CA GLN A 159 12.55 17.20 -6.58
C GLN A 159 11.18 17.60 -7.17
N ILE A 160 10.57 16.68 -7.92
CA ILE A 160 9.17 16.80 -8.39
C ILE A 160 8.26 15.88 -7.58
N ARG A 161 8.60 14.60 -7.51
CA ARG A 161 7.85 13.53 -6.83
C ARG A 161 8.82 12.51 -6.24
N ARG A 162 8.71 12.23 -4.93
CA ARG A 162 9.47 11.23 -4.15
C ARG A 162 10.98 11.44 -4.09
N SER A 163 11.66 11.40 -5.22
CA SER A 163 13.11 11.50 -5.36
C SER A 163 13.56 12.88 -5.80
N GLY A 164 14.80 13.22 -5.44
CA GLY A 164 15.50 14.36 -6.02
C GLY A 164 16.22 15.22 -5.01
N ARG A 165 16.59 16.42 -5.46
CA ARG A 165 17.37 17.39 -4.70
C ARG A 165 16.58 18.63 -4.34
N ASN A 166 17.04 19.30 -3.28
CA ASN A 166 16.56 20.60 -2.81
C ASN A 166 15.03 20.60 -2.69
N ASN A 167 14.51 19.75 -1.80
CA ASN A 167 13.07 19.69 -1.60
C ASN A 167 12.57 21.02 -0.99
N ARG A 168 11.24 21.15 -0.90
CA ARG A 168 10.60 22.40 -0.44
C ARG A 168 10.89 22.77 1.01
N GLU A 169 11.42 21.86 1.82
CA GLU A 169 11.76 22.08 3.23
C GLU A 169 13.27 22.31 3.44
N GLY A 170 14.05 22.36 2.35
CA GLY A 170 15.48 22.61 2.44
C GLY A 170 16.31 21.35 2.72
N VAL A 171 15.79 20.16 2.43
CA VAL A 171 16.58 18.92 2.40
C VAL A 171 17.33 18.82 1.08
N ASP A 172 18.65 18.65 1.16
CA ASP A 172 19.55 18.61 0.01
C ASP A 172 19.26 17.44 -0.94
N MET A 173 19.14 16.20 -0.44
CA MET A 173 18.99 15.00 -1.28
C MET A 173 18.05 13.96 -0.68
N THR A 174 17.02 13.56 -1.43
CA THR A 174 16.19 12.38 -1.18
C THR A 174 16.42 11.36 -2.28
N MET A 175 17.06 10.25 -1.93
CA MET A 175 17.62 9.26 -2.85
C MET A 175 16.79 7.99 -2.80
N THR A 176 15.75 7.96 -3.63
CA THR A 176 14.81 6.86 -3.74
C THR A 176 14.73 6.40 -5.18
N GLN A 177 14.52 5.10 -5.39
CA GLN A 177 14.57 4.46 -6.72
C GLN A 177 15.80 4.87 -7.56
N TRP A 178 16.91 5.10 -6.86
CA TRP A 178 18.04 5.88 -7.35
C TRP A 178 19.02 5.02 -8.15
N TYR A 179 18.95 3.69 -8.09
CA TYR A 179 19.86 2.74 -8.75
C TYR A 179 19.12 1.92 -9.83
N PRO A 180 19.85 1.31 -10.79
CA PRO A 180 19.29 0.35 -11.73
C PRO A 180 18.76 -0.89 -10.99
N LYS A 181 17.44 -0.95 -10.81
CA LYS A 181 16.74 -1.93 -9.98
C LYS A 181 16.15 -3.05 -10.84
N ILE A 182 16.47 -4.31 -10.55
CA ILE A 182 15.87 -5.45 -11.27
C ILE A 182 14.34 -5.41 -11.14
N ALA A 183 13.62 -5.64 -12.24
CA ALA A 183 12.18 -5.82 -12.22
C ALA A 183 11.81 -7.18 -11.61
N GLU A 184 10.62 -7.30 -11.01
CA GLU A 184 10.14 -8.60 -10.53
C GLU A 184 9.73 -9.50 -11.69
N TYR A 185 9.97 -10.81 -11.54
CA TYR A 185 9.44 -11.85 -12.43
C TYR A 185 8.59 -12.83 -11.63
N ASP A 186 7.27 -12.74 -11.78
CA ASP A 186 6.31 -13.55 -11.02
C ASP A 186 5.34 -14.29 -11.97
N TYR A 187 4.16 -14.69 -11.48
CA TYR A 187 3.15 -15.42 -12.25
C TYR A 187 2.52 -14.60 -13.39
N ASP A 188 2.64 -13.27 -13.34
CA ASP A 188 2.20 -12.35 -14.39
C ASP A 188 3.34 -12.03 -15.37
N GLY A 189 4.55 -12.58 -15.15
CA GLY A 189 5.75 -12.38 -15.95
C GLY A 189 6.61 -11.22 -15.42
N TRP A 190 7.33 -10.53 -16.32
CA TRP A 190 8.17 -9.40 -15.92
C TRP A 190 7.30 -8.15 -15.64
N ALA A 191 7.50 -7.54 -14.48
CA ALA A 191 6.83 -6.30 -14.09
C ALA A 191 7.48 -5.08 -14.76
N THR A 192 7.18 -4.84 -16.04
CA THR A 192 7.82 -3.79 -16.85
C THR A 192 6.94 -2.55 -17.04
N PHE A 193 6.35 -2.03 -15.96
CA PHE A 193 5.56 -0.81 -16.01
C PHE A 193 6.48 0.43 -16.07
N ASP A 194 6.21 1.33 -17.01
CA ASP A 194 6.89 2.64 -17.06
C ASP A 194 6.54 3.46 -15.81
N TYR A 195 7.52 4.20 -15.29
CA TYR A 195 7.28 5.04 -14.11
C TYR A 195 6.65 6.37 -14.48
N LEU A 196 5.37 6.53 -14.14
CA LEU A 196 4.60 7.75 -14.39
C LEU A 196 4.20 8.48 -13.09
N GLY A 197 4.95 8.23 -12.00
CA GLY A 197 4.78 8.91 -10.70
C GLY A 197 3.96 8.13 -9.66
N ARG A 198 3.87 6.81 -9.83
CA ARG A 198 3.15 5.85 -8.97
C ARG A 198 4.07 4.75 -8.43
N GLU A 199 3.48 3.79 -7.75
CA GLU A 199 4.12 2.78 -6.92
C GLU A 199 4.98 1.74 -7.65
N PHE A 200 5.66 0.89 -6.86
CA PHE A 200 6.75 0.04 -7.30
C PHE A 200 6.43 -1.46 -7.10
N HIS A 201 7.14 -2.33 -7.82
CA HIS A 201 7.09 -3.78 -7.57
C HIS A 201 8.48 -4.36 -7.81
N ALA A 202 8.95 -5.24 -6.94
CA ALA A 202 10.32 -5.73 -6.97
C ALA A 202 10.49 -7.03 -6.18
N PRO A 203 11.56 -7.82 -6.45
CA PRO A 203 11.91 -8.94 -5.60
C PRO A 203 12.39 -8.49 -4.22
N PHE A 204 12.10 -9.32 -3.23
CA PHE A 204 12.80 -9.29 -1.95
C PHE A 204 14.31 -9.42 -2.16
N SER A 205 15.04 -8.45 -1.61
CA SER A 205 16.47 -8.29 -1.88
C SER A 205 17.28 -8.04 -0.60
N ASP A 206 18.50 -8.56 -0.59
CA ASP A 206 19.54 -8.16 0.37
C ASP A 206 20.38 -7.02 -0.21
N PHE A 207 20.84 -6.11 0.65
CA PHE A 207 21.63 -4.95 0.27
C PHE A 207 22.88 -4.82 1.13
N ASP A 208 24.04 -4.64 0.49
CA ASP A 208 25.32 -4.19 1.05
C ASP A 208 25.73 -2.91 0.30
N VAL A 209 25.50 -1.76 0.90
CA VAL A 209 25.61 -0.45 0.24
C VAL A 209 26.69 0.39 0.91
N THR A 210 27.68 0.78 0.11
CA THR A 210 28.69 1.76 0.49
C THR A 210 28.40 3.10 -0.19
N ILE A 211 28.21 4.15 0.59
CA ILE A 211 27.98 5.52 0.11
C ILE A 211 29.16 6.40 0.53
N LYS A 212 29.83 7.01 -0.43
CA LYS A 212 30.89 7.99 -0.22
C LYS A 212 30.32 9.37 -0.52
N ILE A 213 30.27 10.23 0.48
CA ILE A 213 29.74 11.59 0.36
C ILE A 213 30.56 12.55 1.22
N ASN A 214 30.56 13.83 0.90
CA ASN A 214 31.24 14.87 1.68
C ASN A 214 30.95 14.69 3.19
N LYS A 215 32.02 14.69 4.01
CA LYS A 215 31.99 14.42 5.46
C LYS A 215 31.03 15.28 6.29
N ASP A 216 30.59 16.42 5.76
CA ASP A 216 29.71 17.35 6.48
C ASP A 216 28.24 16.89 6.45
N TYR A 217 27.88 16.01 5.53
CA TYR A 217 26.55 15.39 5.44
C TYR A 217 26.33 14.34 6.54
N VAL A 218 25.10 14.26 7.01
CA VAL A 218 24.55 13.12 7.75
C VAL A 218 23.62 12.38 6.79
N VAL A 219 23.71 11.05 6.76
CA VAL A 219 22.89 10.18 5.90
C VAL A 219 21.89 9.42 6.77
N GLY A 220 20.60 9.58 6.48
CA GLY A 220 19.54 8.70 6.98
C GLY A 220 19.21 7.65 5.93
N ALA A 221 19.08 6.39 6.31
CA ALA A 221 18.71 5.32 5.39
C ALA A 221 17.88 4.24 6.07
N GLY A 222 17.18 3.45 5.25
CA GLY A 222 16.68 2.14 5.67
C GLY A 222 17.82 1.14 5.83
N GLY A 223 17.70 0.24 6.80
CA GLY A 223 18.73 -0.78 7.09
C GLY A 223 19.49 -0.56 8.39
N ILE A 224 20.60 -1.28 8.53
CA ILE A 224 21.53 -1.21 9.66
C ILE A 224 22.79 -0.47 9.22
N LEU A 225 23.15 0.59 9.95
CA LEU A 225 24.42 1.29 9.78
C LEU A 225 25.54 0.49 10.46
N GLU A 226 26.50 0.02 9.67
CA GLU A 226 27.58 -0.87 10.14
C GLU A 226 28.73 -0.13 10.83
N ASN A 227 28.90 1.16 10.55
CA ASN A 227 30.02 1.96 11.05
C ASN A 227 29.61 3.27 11.74
N PRO A 228 28.69 3.24 12.73
CA PRO A 228 28.15 4.45 13.37
C PRO A 228 29.21 5.30 14.08
N THR A 229 30.32 4.69 14.51
CA THR A 229 31.43 5.38 15.18
C THR A 229 32.40 6.09 14.21
N GLU A 230 32.22 5.91 12.90
CA GLU A 230 33.09 6.46 11.86
C GLU A 230 32.42 7.56 11.01
N VAL A 231 31.17 7.92 11.33
CA VAL A 231 30.34 8.87 10.57
C VAL A 231 29.60 9.83 11.51
N LYS A 232 29.10 10.96 11.00
CA LYS A 232 28.47 12.02 11.79
C LYS A 232 27.05 11.61 12.22
N GLY A 233 26.64 11.94 13.46
CA GLY A 233 25.24 11.95 13.89
C GLY A 233 24.76 10.73 14.69
N TYR A 234 25.25 9.53 14.41
CA TYR A 234 24.71 8.28 15.01
C TYR A 234 25.36 7.87 16.34
N ASP A 235 26.62 8.27 16.58
CA ASP A 235 27.34 8.02 17.83
C ASP A 235 27.88 9.35 18.38
N ALA A 236 27.65 9.61 19.66
CA ALA A 236 28.07 10.86 20.31
C ALA A 236 29.61 11.02 20.37
N ASN A 237 30.36 9.92 20.29
CA ASN A 237 31.82 9.87 20.31
C ASN A 237 32.42 9.50 18.94
N ALA A 238 31.64 9.63 17.86
CA ALA A 238 32.08 9.27 16.52
C ALA A 238 33.38 10.00 16.11
N LYS A 239 34.30 9.24 15.52
CA LYS A 239 35.53 9.74 14.90
C LYS A 239 35.40 9.62 13.39
N VAL A 240 34.88 10.68 12.76
CA VAL A 240 34.60 10.69 11.32
C VAL A 240 35.86 10.33 10.52
N LYS A 241 35.82 9.19 9.83
CA LYS A 241 36.91 8.75 8.93
C LYS A 241 36.62 9.22 7.52
N THR A 242 37.62 9.79 6.87
CA THR A 242 37.50 10.30 5.50
C THR A 242 38.58 9.77 4.58
N GLU A 243 38.25 9.65 3.30
CA GLU A 243 39.24 9.46 2.23
C GLU A 243 39.96 10.80 1.92
N LYS A 244 40.93 10.76 0.98
CA LYS A 244 41.79 11.91 0.63
C LYS A 244 41.01 13.14 0.14
N ASP A 245 39.80 12.96 -0.34
CA ASP A 245 38.90 13.98 -0.89
C ASP A 245 37.87 14.52 0.13
N LYS A 246 38.05 14.23 1.43
CA LYS A 246 37.14 14.62 2.52
C LYS A 246 35.75 13.97 2.42
N LYS A 247 35.59 12.85 1.72
CA LYS A 247 34.36 12.04 1.79
C LYS A 247 34.39 11.08 2.97
N ALA A 248 33.30 11.04 3.72
CA ALA A 248 33.03 9.99 4.70
C ALA A 248 32.43 8.77 4.00
N ILE A 249 32.70 7.58 4.53
CA ILE A 249 32.22 6.31 4.00
C ILE A 249 31.12 5.77 4.91
N TRP A 250 29.90 5.68 4.39
CA TRP A 250 28.75 5.10 5.08
C TRP A 250 28.55 3.68 4.57
N ARG A 251 28.39 2.71 5.48
CA ARG A 251 28.15 1.30 5.14
C ARG A 251 26.83 0.85 5.73
N TRP A 252 25.91 0.44 4.87
CA TRP A 252 24.59 -0.01 5.26
C TRP A 252 24.37 -1.44 4.80
N THR A 253 23.75 -2.25 5.66
CA THR A 253 23.20 -3.55 5.27
C THR A 253 21.70 -3.61 5.49
N ALA A 254 21.00 -4.35 4.64
CA ALA A 254 19.61 -4.70 4.85
C ALA A 254 19.32 -6.07 4.24
N LYS A 255 18.30 -6.75 4.75
CA LYS A 255 17.93 -8.09 4.30
C LYS A 255 16.44 -8.20 4.02
N ASN A 256 16.11 -8.91 2.95
CA ASN A 256 14.75 -9.15 2.49
C ASN A 256 13.88 -7.87 2.48
N ILE A 257 14.31 -6.81 1.81
CA ILE A 257 13.49 -5.61 1.58
C ILE A 257 13.29 -5.39 0.08
N LEU A 258 12.28 -4.61 -0.32
CA LEU A 258 11.97 -4.39 -1.74
C LEU A 258 12.83 -3.32 -2.40
N ASP A 259 13.35 -2.37 -1.62
CA ASP A 259 14.28 -1.35 -2.08
C ASP A 259 15.11 -0.73 -0.96
N PHE A 260 16.23 -0.15 -1.37
CA PHE A 260 17.10 0.62 -0.50
C PHE A 260 16.97 2.12 -0.80
N ALA A 261 16.55 2.90 0.19
CA ALA A 261 16.40 4.35 0.12
C ALA A 261 17.23 5.05 1.19
N TRP A 262 17.69 6.26 0.86
CA TRP A 262 18.42 7.12 1.78
C TRP A 262 18.17 8.61 1.50
N SER A 263 18.50 9.45 2.47
CA SER A 263 18.45 10.91 2.38
C SER A 263 19.69 11.49 3.02
N ALA A 264 20.14 12.64 2.55
CA ALA A 264 21.32 13.29 3.12
C ALA A 264 21.16 14.81 3.17
N ASP A 265 21.58 15.36 4.30
CA ASP A 265 21.61 16.78 4.56
C ASP A 265 22.71 17.12 5.58
N ARG A 266 23.22 18.35 5.55
CA ARG A 266 24.27 18.81 6.47
C ARG A 266 23.73 19.14 7.86
N ASP A 267 22.47 19.54 7.93
CA ASP A 267 21.78 20.05 9.11
C ASP A 267 20.87 19.00 9.77
N TYR A 268 20.88 17.76 9.26
CA TYR A 268 20.22 16.66 9.93
C TYR A 268 20.79 16.40 11.32
N SER A 269 19.85 16.14 12.22
CA SER A 269 20.07 15.52 13.50
C SER A 269 19.55 14.08 13.48
N VAL A 270 20.10 13.23 14.34
CA VAL A 270 19.66 11.85 14.50
C VAL A 270 19.28 11.63 15.96
N GLU A 271 18.07 11.16 16.19
CA GLU A 271 17.62 10.63 17.48
C GLU A 271 17.27 9.15 17.32
N SER A 272 17.38 8.37 18.40
CA SER A 272 16.97 6.97 18.36
C SER A 272 16.45 6.47 19.70
N PHE A 273 15.55 5.50 19.65
CA PHE A 273 14.98 4.83 20.81
C PHE A 273 14.57 3.40 20.44
N ASP A 274 14.52 2.51 21.43
CA ASP A 274 14.06 1.14 21.24
C ASP A 274 12.56 1.04 21.49
N VAL A 275 11.84 0.39 20.56
CA VAL A 275 10.44 0.03 20.77
C VAL A 275 10.38 -1.32 21.51
N PRO A 276 9.65 -1.43 22.63
CA PRO A 276 9.46 -2.72 23.30
C PRO A 276 8.83 -3.74 22.34
N GLU A 277 9.49 -4.89 22.17
CA GLU A 277 9.11 -5.94 21.21
C GLU A 277 9.02 -5.48 19.75
N GLY A 278 9.66 -4.36 19.41
CA GLY A 278 9.70 -3.78 18.07
C GLY A 278 11.13 -3.43 17.64
N PRO A 279 11.27 -2.60 16.60
CA PRO A 279 12.57 -2.20 16.09
C PRO A 279 13.23 -1.12 16.95
N LYS A 280 14.53 -0.94 16.74
CA LYS A 280 15.18 0.34 17.07
C LYS A 280 14.77 1.39 16.03
N VAL A 281 14.17 2.48 16.50
CA VAL A 281 13.69 3.56 15.64
C VAL A 281 14.73 4.67 15.56
N TYR A 282 14.91 5.23 14.37
CA TYR A 282 15.70 6.43 14.12
C TYR A 282 14.81 7.56 13.60
N LEU A 283 15.00 8.76 14.14
CA LEU A 283 14.40 9.99 13.64
C LEU A 283 15.52 10.84 13.04
N VAL A 284 15.48 11.06 11.73
CA VAL A 284 16.51 11.80 10.98
C VAL A 284 15.89 13.04 10.36
N TYR A 285 16.14 14.21 10.94
CA TYR A 285 15.45 15.45 10.55
C TYR A 285 16.24 16.71 10.93
N GLN A 286 15.94 17.82 10.27
CA GLN A 286 16.48 19.14 10.60
C GLN A 286 15.70 19.71 11.80
N LYS A 287 16.39 20.01 12.90
CA LYS A 287 15.77 20.62 14.09
C LYS A 287 15.58 22.11 13.90
N ASN A 288 14.32 22.54 13.83
CA ASN A 288 13.95 23.95 13.77
C ASN A 288 12.56 24.18 14.39
N ASP A 289 12.07 25.42 14.33
CA ASP A 289 10.81 25.78 14.97
C ASP A 289 9.57 25.05 14.42
N LYS A 290 9.64 24.54 13.19
CA LYS A 290 8.53 23.85 12.49
C LYS A 290 8.59 22.33 12.59
N THR A 291 9.67 21.78 13.13
CA THR A 291 9.88 20.32 13.30
C THR A 291 9.87 19.88 14.76
N LYS A 292 9.36 20.71 15.68
CA LYS A 292 9.28 20.40 17.13
C LYS A 292 8.51 19.11 17.43
N ALA A 293 7.48 18.81 16.64
CA ALA A 293 6.62 17.63 16.80
C ALA A 293 7.37 16.30 16.74
N TRP A 294 8.56 16.23 16.12
CA TRP A 294 9.35 14.99 16.01
C TRP A 294 9.78 14.45 17.37
N GLY A 295 10.23 15.31 18.27
CA GLY A 295 10.62 14.90 19.63
C GLY A 295 9.41 14.44 20.46
N GLU A 296 8.24 15.05 20.24
CA GLU A 296 6.98 14.67 20.90
C GLU A 296 6.41 13.34 20.36
N ALA A 297 6.77 12.94 19.15
CA ALA A 297 6.23 11.75 18.48
C ALA A 297 6.77 10.43 19.05
N GLN A 298 7.95 10.41 19.69
CA GLN A 298 8.60 9.17 20.17
C GLN A 298 7.68 8.21 20.95
N PRO A 299 6.95 8.63 22.01
CA PRO A 299 6.04 7.73 22.73
C PRO A 299 4.87 7.24 21.87
N TYR A 300 4.39 8.05 20.93
CA TYR A 300 3.32 7.66 20.00
C TYR A 300 3.80 6.65 18.98
N ILE A 301 5.03 6.80 18.47
CA ILE A 301 5.66 5.84 17.56
C ILE A 301 5.85 4.48 18.26
N ALA A 302 6.31 4.48 19.52
CA ALA A 302 6.45 3.23 20.27
C ALA A 302 5.09 2.52 20.44
N LYS A 303 4.04 3.27 20.78
CA LYS A 303 2.68 2.72 20.90
C LYS A 303 2.09 2.30 19.55
N TYR A 304 2.38 3.05 18.48
CA TYR A 304 2.01 2.71 17.10
C TYR A 304 2.52 1.31 16.73
N PHE A 305 3.82 1.04 16.89
CA PHE A 305 4.40 -0.27 16.59
C PHE A 305 3.78 -1.39 17.46
N GLN A 306 3.47 -1.12 18.73
CA GLN A 306 2.82 -2.10 19.61
C GLN A 306 1.39 -2.44 19.15
N ILE A 307 0.60 -1.43 18.74
CA ILE A 307 -0.74 -1.62 18.17
C ILE A 307 -0.64 -2.43 16.88
N MET A 308 0.25 -2.02 15.97
CA MET A 308 0.45 -2.70 14.69
C MET A 308 0.85 -4.17 14.89
N ASN A 309 1.83 -4.42 15.77
CA ASN A 309 2.26 -5.76 16.16
C ASN A 309 1.12 -6.65 16.69
N THR A 310 0.22 -6.07 17.48
CA THR A 310 -0.87 -6.81 18.14
C THR A 310 -2.03 -7.13 17.18
N HIS A 311 -2.33 -6.20 16.26
CA HIS A 311 -3.53 -6.26 15.43
C HIS A 311 -3.27 -6.79 14.02
N PHE A 312 -2.12 -6.48 13.41
CA PHE A 312 -1.86 -6.79 12.00
C PHE A 312 -0.71 -7.78 11.77
N GLY A 313 0.12 -8.05 12.78
CA GLY A 313 1.25 -8.98 12.69
C GLY A 313 2.56 -8.34 13.15
N LYS A 314 3.60 -9.13 13.41
CA LYS A 314 4.84 -8.62 14.02
C LYS A 314 5.76 -7.94 12.99
N TYR A 315 6.22 -6.71 13.23
CA TYR A 315 7.31 -6.12 12.45
C TYR A 315 8.59 -6.97 12.52
N VAL A 316 9.15 -7.36 11.37
CA VAL A 316 10.22 -8.37 11.29
C VAL A 316 11.64 -7.80 11.22
N TYR A 317 11.80 -6.53 10.86
CA TYR A 317 13.13 -5.96 10.65
C TYR A 317 13.72 -5.40 11.96
N PRO A 318 15.06 -5.29 12.08
CA PRO A 318 15.70 -4.87 13.33
C PRO A 318 15.62 -3.35 13.60
N THR A 319 15.50 -2.54 12.55
CA THR A 319 15.48 -1.08 12.63
C THR A 319 14.35 -0.51 11.76
N TYR A 320 13.95 0.72 12.05
CA TYR A 320 13.11 1.54 11.18
C TYR A 320 13.52 3.01 11.28
N ALA A 321 13.55 3.74 10.17
CA ALA A 321 13.90 5.17 10.17
C ALA A 321 12.77 6.05 9.61
N PHE A 322 12.35 7.04 10.38
CA PHE A 322 11.58 8.17 9.86
C PHE A 322 12.56 9.27 9.44
N ILE A 323 12.53 9.66 8.17
CA ILE A 323 13.53 10.54 7.59
C ILE A 323 12.83 11.74 6.93
N GLN A 324 13.22 12.94 7.31
CA GLN A 324 12.69 14.16 6.69
C GLN A 324 13.17 14.26 5.24
N GLY A 325 12.30 14.22 4.23
CA GLY A 325 12.69 14.26 2.83
C GLY A 325 11.50 14.18 1.87
N GLY A 326 11.78 14.15 0.57
CA GLY A 326 10.77 13.94 -0.46
C GLY A 326 9.82 15.13 -0.66
N ASP A 327 8.60 14.86 -1.16
CA ASP A 327 7.57 15.86 -1.48
C ASP A 327 6.23 15.63 -0.77
N GLY A 328 6.16 14.66 0.13
CA GLY A 328 4.96 14.21 0.83
C GLY A 328 5.35 13.15 1.87
N GLY A 329 4.69 12.00 1.83
CA GLY A 329 5.19 10.76 2.42
C GLY A 329 5.47 9.72 1.33
N MET A 330 6.37 8.80 1.62
CA MET A 330 6.62 7.60 0.82
C MET A 330 7.36 6.55 1.66
N GLU A 331 6.84 5.32 1.63
CA GLU A 331 7.40 4.10 2.19
C GLU A 331 8.59 3.56 1.40
N TYR A 332 9.55 2.98 2.12
CA TYR A 332 10.67 2.23 1.54
C TYR A 332 11.10 1.12 2.51
N GLY A 333 12.01 0.26 2.07
CA GLY A 333 12.56 -0.79 2.93
C GLY A 333 13.15 -0.22 4.22
N MET A 334 12.56 -0.57 5.36
CA MET A 334 12.98 -0.17 6.71
C MET A 334 13.03 1.35 6.96
N CYS A 335 12.42 2.18 6.13
CA CYS A 335 12.32 3.61 6.38
C CYS A 335 11.14 4.27 5.66
N THR A 336 10.85 5.51 6.02
CA THR A 336 9.99 6.39 5.22
C THR A 336 10.65 7.73 5.00
N MET A 337 10.37 8.33 3.85
CA MET A 337 10.71 9.71 3.52
C MET A 337 9.46 10.57 3.66
N ILE A 338 9.46 11.45 4.66
CA ILE A 338 8.32 12.30 4.97
C ILE A 338 8.70 13.77 5.02
N LEU A 339 7.79 14.65 4.65
CA LEU A 339 7.90 16.04 5.02
C LEU A 339 7.86 16.20 6.55
N GLY A 340 8.76 17.02 7.06
CA GLY A 340 9.03 17.15 8.49
C GLY A 340 8.30 18.31 9.15
N GLU A 341 7.85 19.32 8.40
CA GLU A 341 7.08 20.43 8.95
C GLU A 341 5.67 19.98 9.34
N ALA A 342 5.32 20.10 10.62
CA ALA A 342 4.01 19.70 11.13
C ALA A 342 3.45 20.72 12.14
N LYS A 343 2.13 20.93 12.12
CA LYS A 343 1.45 21.87 13.03
C LYS A 343 1.23 21.27 14.43
N SER A 344 1.17 19.96 14.53
CA SER A 344 0.99 19.22 15.77
C SER A 344 1.60 17.83 15.68
N VAL A 345 1.83 17.20 16.83
CA VAL A 345 2.25 15.78 16.90
C VAL A 345 1.24 14.84 16.24
N LYS A 346 -0.07 15.16 16.31
CA LYS A 346 -1.12 14.37 15.67
C LYS A 346 -1.00 14.40 14.14
N ASP A 347 -0.72 15.57 13.56
CA ASP A 347 -0.54 15.71 12.10
C ASP A 347 0.70 14.94 11.61
N LEU A 348 1.81 15.05 12.35
CA LEU A 348 3.03 14.31 12.03
C LEU A 348 2.81 12.80 12.18
N MET A 349 2.13 12.38 13.26
CA MET A 349 1.80 10.97 13.49
C MET A 349 0.87 10.39 12.44
N GLY A 350 -0.05 11.16 11.85
CA GLY A 350 -0.87 10.70 10.73
C GLY A 350 0.01 10.27 9.56
N LEU A 351 0.92 11.14 9.13
CA LEU A 351 1.88 10.83 8.06
C LEU A 351 2.81 9.67 8.46
N MET A 352 3.40 9.70 9.65
CA MET A 352 4.26 8.60 10.13
C MET A 352 3.53 7.26 10.23
N ALA A 353 2.27 7.25 10.68
CA ALA A 353 1.50 6.02 10.82
C ALA A 353 1.08 5.45 9.46
N HIS A 354 0.70 6.31 8.49
CA HIS A 354 0.40 5.89 7.13
C HIS A 354 1.64 5.24 6.49
N GLU A 355 2.72 6.02 6.37
CA GLU A 355 3.94 5.55 5.70
C GLU A 355 4.61 4.39 6.45
N GLY A 356 4.52 4.39 7.78
CA GLY A 356 4.97 3.29 8.62
C GLY A 356 4.17 2.01 8.39
N SER A 357 2.88 2.11 8.08
CA SER A 357 1.97 0.95 7.94
C SER A 357 2.22 0.18 6.66
N HIS A 358 2.75 0.82 5.63
CA HIS A 358 3.26 0.13 4.45
C HIS A 358 4.41 -0.84 4.77
N SER A 359 5.06 -0.73 5.94
CA SER A 359 5.98 -1.81 6.37
C SER A 359 5.28 -3.17 6.41
N TRP A 360 3.98 -3.21 6.72
CA TRP A 360 3.16 -4.41 6.70
C TRP A 360 2.66 -4.73 5.30
N TYR A 361 2.02 -3.80 4.62
CA TYR A 361 1.28 -4.10 3.38
C TYR A 361 2.14 -4.03 2.11
N GLN A 362 3.14 -3.16 2.09
CA GLN A 362 4.02 -2.97 0.95
C GLN A 362 5.35 -3.70 1.13
N GLN A 363 5.96 -3.70 2.31
CA GLN A 363 7.28 -4.33 2.52
C GLN A 363 7.20 -5.77 3.00
N MET A 364 6.27 -6.16 3.88
CA MET A 364 6.16 -7.55 4.35
C MET A 364 5.15 -8.35 3.54
N LEU A 365 3.99 -7.78 3.19
CA LEU A 365 2.94 -8.40 2.38
C LEU A 365 2.98 -7.87 0.94
N ALA A 366 4.19 -7.79 0.38
CA ALA A 366 4.59 -7.12 -0.84
C ALA A 366 3.63 -7.23 -2.03
N THR A 367 2.54 -6.48 -1.95
CA THR A 367 1.47 -6.47 -2.93
C THR A 367 1.99 -5.75 -4.17
N ASN A 368 1.68 -6.25 -5.36
CA ASN A 368 2.08 -5.57 -6.59
C ASN A 368 1.24 -4.30 -6.77
N GLU A 369 1.82 -3.17 -6.37
CA GLU A 369 1.15 -1.87 -6.28
C GLU A 369 0.80 -1.29 -7.66
N SER A 370 1.51 -1.70 -8.72
CA SER A 370 1.22 -1.25 -10.09
C SER A 370 -0.14 -1.77 -10.59
N VAL A 371 -0.56 -2.95 -10.12
CA VAL A 371 -1.79 -3.64 -10.55
C VAL A 371 -2.89 -3.64 -9.49
N ARG A 372 -2.53 -3.51 -8.21
CA ARG A 372 -3.45 -3.54 -7.06
C ARG A 372 -3.14 -2.41 -6.05
N PRO A 373 -3.04 -1.14 -6.49
CA PRO A 373 -2.75 -0.03 -5.58
C PRO A 373 -3.82 0.10 -4.49
N TRP A 374 -5.06 -0.28 -4.78
CA TRP A 374 -6.15 -0.25 -3.81
C TRP A 374 -5.96 -1.17 -2.61
N MET A 375 -5.23 -2.27 -2.80
CA MET A 375 -5.00 -3.23 -1.75
C MET A 375 -3.85 -2.78 -0.86
N ASP A 376 -2.81 -2.20 -1.43
CA ASP A 376 -1.71 -1.63 -0.66
C ASP A 376 -2.17 -0.36 0.09
N GLU A 377 -2.51 0.71 -0.66
CA GLU A 377 -2.89 2.01 -0.11
C GLU A 377 -4.11 1.92 0.81
N GLY A 378 -5.11 1.13 0.41
CA GLY A 378 -6.33 0.96 1.18
C GLY A 378 -6.12 0.22 2.50
N PHE A 379 -5.30 -0.83 2.51
CA PHE A 379 -5.05 -1.59 3.74
C PHE A 379 -4.16 -0.80 4.69
N THR A 380 -3.19 -0.06 4.14
CA THR A 380 -2.41 0.93 4.87
C THR A 380 -3.32 2.00 5.49
N SER A 381 -4.23 2.62 4.72
CA SER A 381 -5.19 3.60 5.24
C SER A 381 -6.11 3.03 6.32
N TYR A 382 -6.55 1.77 6.20
CA TYR A 382 -7.33 1.11 7.25
C TYR A 382 -6.52 0.96 8.55
N ALA A 383 -5.27 0.51 8.46
CA ALA A 383 -4.41 0.36 9.63
C ALA A 383 -4.02 1.71 10.25
N GLU A 384 -3.79 2.74 9.42
CA GLU A 384 -3.60 4.13 9.85
C GLU A 384 -4.83 4.61 10.63
N GLY A 385 -6.03 4.55 10.02
CA GLY A 385 -7.27 5.01 10.64
C GLY A 385 -7.56 4.30 11.97
N TYR A 386 -7.38 2.98 12.00
CA TYR A 386 -7.52 2.20 13.23
C TYR A 386 -6.52 2.64 14.30
N THR A 387 -5.23 2.74 13.95
CA THR A 387 -4.17 3.03 14.92
C THR A 387 -4.21 4.47 15.40
N MET A 388 -4.46 5.42 14.51
CA MET A 388 -4.60 6.83 14.86
C MET A 388 -5.79 7.08 15.78
N TYR A 389 -6.90 6.36 15.61
CA TYR A 389 -8.03 6.42 16.55
C TYR A 389 -7.66 5.92 17.96
N GLN A 390 -6.79 4.91 18.08
CA GLN A 390 -6.31 4.41 19.38
C GLN A 390 -5.27 5.34 20.04
N LEU A 391 -4.48 6.06 19.24
CA LEU A 391 -3.49 7.02 19.72
C LEU A 391 -4.14 8.36 20.10
N PHE A 392 -5.11 8.81 19.31
CA PHE A 392 -5.81 10.08 19.45
C PHE A 392 -7.34 9.87 19.36
N PRO A 393 -7.97 9.28 20.41
CA PRO A 393 -9.39 8.98 20.39
C PRO A 393 -10.26 10.21 20.11
N GLU A 394 -11.31 10.00 19.33
CA GLU A 394 -12.30 11.01 18.97
C GLU A 394 -13.72 10.53 19.30
N ASP A 395 -14.65 11.46 19.53
CA ASP A 395 -16.07 11.14 19.72
C ASP A 395 -16.74 10.90 18.36
N LEU A 396 -16.49 9.72 17.79
CA LEU A 396 -17.03 9.27 16.51
C LEU A 396 -17.73 7.91 16.68
N PRO A 397 -18.76 7.59 15.88
CA PRO A 397 -19.47 6.30 15.98
C PRO A 397 -18.57 5.10 15.62
N ASN A 398 -17.54 5.34 14.80
CA ASN A 398 -16.50 4.39 14.45
C ASN A 398 -15.25 5.14 13.94
N PRO A 399 -14.08 4.47 13.88
CA PRO A 399 -12.82 5.11 13.45
C PRO A 399 -12.85 5.69 12.03
N PHE A 400 -13.74 5.18 11.16
CA PHE A 400 -13.76 5.43 9.73
C PHE A 400 -14.93 6.32 9.28
N ALA A 401 -15.66 6.93 10.24
CA ALA A 401 -16.83 7.76 9.95
C ALA A 401 -16.51 8.93 8.99
N LYS A 402 -15.34 9.55 9.17
CA LYS A 402 -14.86 10.64 8.30
C LYS A 402 -14.53 10.15 6.88
N THR A 403 -13.93 8.97 6.73
CA THR A 403 -13.66 8.35 5.43
C THR A 403 -14.96 8.06 4.69
N LEU A 404 -15.98 7.55 5.39
CA LEU A 404 -17.32 7.33 4.82
C LEU A 404 -17.97 8.64 4.34
N ASP A 405 -17.86 9.73 5.09
CA ASP A 405 -18.35 11.06 4.67
C ASP A 405 -17.61 11.62 3.45
N ALA A 406 -16.29 11.41 3.40
CA ALA A 406 -15.48 11.79 2.24
C ALA A 406 -15.91 11.01 1.00
N TYR A 407 -16.10 9.69 1.12
CA TYR A 407 -16.60 8.83 0.03
C TYR A 407 -17.97 9.30 -0.47
N ARG A 408 -18.93 9.53 0.44
CA ARG A 408 -20.27 10.07 0.12
C ARG A 408 -20.24 11.42 -0.61
N SER A 409 -19.27 12.26 -0.27
CA SER A 409 -19.09 13.57 -0.92
C SER A 409 -18.47 13.44 -2.30
N PHE A 410 -17.56 12.47 -2.48
CA PHE A 410 -16.85 12.24 -3.73
C PHE A 410 -17.74 11.64 -4.82
N ILE A 411 -18.52 10.60 -4.50
CA ILE A 411 -19.40 9.94 -5.48
C ILE A 411 -20.39 10.92 -6.14
N LYS A 412 -20.81 11.99 -5.43
CA LYS A 412 -21.68 13.05 -5.97
C LYS A 412 -21.04 13.84 -7.12
N LYS A 413 -19.72 13.76 -7.28
CA LYS A 413 -18.98 14.39 -8.38
C LYS A 413 -19.12 13.62 -9.70
N GLY A 414 -19.49 12.34 -9.67
CA GLY A 414 -19.69 11.53 -10.89
C GLY A 414 -18.41 11.24 -11.69
N ILE A 415 -17.24 11.27 -11.03
CA ILE A 415 -15.91 11.05 -11.65
C ILE A 415 -15.22 9.78 -11.13
N GLU A 416 -15.97 8.86 -10.50
CA GLU A 416 -15.40 7.61 -9.96
C GLU A 416 -14.88 6.71 -11.09
N GLU A 417 -13.75 6.06 -10.84
CA GLU A 417 -13.15 5.05 -11.71
C GLU A 417 -13.00 3.72 -10.93
N PRO A 418 -13.10 2.54 -11.57
CA PRO A 418 -12.94 1.25 -10.89
C PRO A 418 -11.57 1.06 -10.26
N ALA A 419 -11.53 0.52 -9.03
CA ALA A 419 -10.29 0.30 -8.28
C ALA A 419 -9.40 -0.82 -8.84
N VAL A 420 -9.95 -1.69 -9.70
CA VAL A 420 -9.21 -2.76 -10.39
C VAL A 420 -8.26 -2.24 -11.49
N TRP A 421 -8.33 -0.96 -11.87
CA TRP A 421 -7.44 -0.40 -12.89
C TRP A 421 -5.99 -0.34 -12.41
N LEU A 422 -5.06 -0.48 -13.34
CA LEU A 422 -3.64 -0.24 -13.09
C LEU A 422 -3.43 1.16 -12.51
N GLY A 423 -2.50 1.31 -11.57
CA GLY A 423 -2.35 2.56 -10.82
C GLY A 423 -2.13 3.79 -11.71
N ASP A 424 -1.36 3.62 -12.79
CA ASP A 424 -1.06 4.68 -13.75
C ASP A 424 -2.12 4.86 -14.85
N HIS A 425 -3.20 4.09 -14.85
CA HIS A 425 -4.20 4.10 -15.93
C HIS A 425 -5.51 4.81 -15.56
N HIS A 426 -5.50 5.52 -14.44
CA HIS A 426 -6.59 6.41 -14.07
C HIS A 426 -6.52 7.73 -14.85
N ASP A 427 -7.67 8.23 -15.31
CA ASP A 427 -7.76 9.46 -16.10
C ASP A 427 -7.75 10.70 -15.20
N ASN A 428 -8.28 10.57 -13.98
CA ASN A 428 -8.35 11.63 -12.99
C ASN A 428 -7.55 11.28 -11.73
N GLY A 429 -6.64 12.17 -11.31
CA GLY A 429 -5.82 11.99 -10.11
C GLY A 429 -6.63 11.91 -8.81
N THR A 430 -7.77 12.61 -8.72
CA THR A 430 -8.70 12.48 -7.59
C THR A 430 -9.42 11.14 -7.63
N ALA A 431 -9.81 10.66 -8.82
CA ALA A 431 -10.43 9.34 -8.95
C ALA A 431 -9.47 8.24 -8.52
N TYR A 432 -8.20 8.29 -8.94
CA TYR A 432 -7.13 7.41 -8.44
C TYR A 432 -7.05 7.39 -6.91
N THR A 433 -7.00 8.57 -6.27
CA THR A 433 -6.91 8.65 -4.81
C THR A 433 -8.10 7.98 -4.12
N TYR A 434 -9.32 8.21 -4.61
CA TYR A 434 -10.50 7.57 -4.03
C TYR A 434 -10.59 6.08 -4.35
N ALA A 435 -10.14 5.65 -5.52
CA ALA A 435 -10.12 4.24 -5.90
C ALA A 435 -9.08 3.44 -5.09
N SER A 436 -7.90 4.02 -4.87
CA SER A 436 -6.79 3.30 -4.21
C SER A 436 -6.87 3.40 -2.68
N TYR A 437 -7.00 4.60 -2.12
CA TYR A 437 -6.97 4.81 -0.68
C TYR A 437 -8.36 4.58 -0.08
N VAL A 438 -9.34 5.39 -0.48
CA VAL A 438 -10.65 5.43 0.18
C VAL A 438 -11.46 4.16 -0.05
N LYS A 439 -11.60 3.70 -1.29
CA LYS A 439 -12.33 2.45 -1.58
C LYS A 439 -11.58 1.22 -1.06
N GLY A 440 -10.25 1.23 -1.08
CA GLY A 440 -9.47 0.15 -0.51
C GLY A 440 -9.59 0.05 1.02
N GLU A 441 -9.54 1.18 1.73
CA GLU A 441 -9.82 1.26 3.17
C GLU A 441 -11.24 0.79 3.47
N LEU A 442 -12.21 1.35 2.75
CA LEU A 442 -13.61 0.99 2.91
C LEU A 442 -13.90 -0.46 2.50
N TYR A 443 -13.07 -1.10 1.67
CA TYR A 443 -13.21 -2.52 1.37
C TYR A 443 -13.09 -3.35 2.66
N LEU A 444 -12.09 -3.06 3.51
CA LEU A 444 -11.94 -3.71 4.81
C LEU A 444 -13.07 -3.33 5.78
N VAL A 445 -13.49 -2.06 5.80
CA VAL A 445 -14.62 -1.61 6.65
C VAL A 445 -15.92 -2.33 6.27
N GLN A 446 -16.25 -2.38 4.97
CA GLN A 446 -17.45 -3.06 4.47
C GLN A 446 -17.34 -4.58 4.66
N LEU A 447 -16.15 -5.15 4.48
CA LEU A 447 -15.91 -6.56 4.74
C LEU A 447 -16.13 -6.90 6.22
N GLY A 448 -15.60 -6.09 7.15
CA GLY A 448 -15.85 -6.19 8.59
C GLY A 448 -17.33 -6.03 8.95
N TYR A 449 -18.04 -5.15 8.26
CA TYR A 449 -19.50 -5.05 8.39
C TYR A 449 -20.21 -6.34 7.94
N ILE A 450 -19.82 -6.94 6.81
CA ILE A 450 -20.43 -8.18 6.27
C ILE A 450 -20.13 -9.38 7.17
N MET A 451 -18.87 -9.62 7.50
CA MET A 451 -18.42 -10.85 8.16
C MET A 451 -18.29 -10.74 9.69
N GLY A 452 -18.33 -9.53 10.23
CA GLY A 452 -18.10 -9.20 11.64
C GLY A 452 -16.64 -8.88 11.93
N GLU A 453 -16.39 -7.90 12.80
CA GLU A 453 -15.03 -7.38 13.08
C GLU A 453 -14.09 -8.45 13.67
N GLN A 454 -14.62 -9.42 14.43
CA GLN A 454 -13.81 -10.53 14.96
C GLN A 454 -13.26 -11.41 13.83
N ASN A 455 -14.08 -11.70 12.82
CA ASN A 455 -13.65 -12.50 11.68
C ASN A 455 -12.70 -11.69 10.78
N LEU A 456 -12.92 -10.38 10.63
CA LEU A 456 -11.98 -9.50 9.91
C LEU A 456 -10.61 -9.48 10.59
N ALA A 457 -10.57 -9.27 11.90
CA ALA A 457 -9.32 -9.27 12.67
C ALA A 457 -8.57 -10.61 12.55
N GLU A 458 -9.29 -11.73 12.64
CA GLU A 458 -8.70 -13.06 12.42
C GLU A 458 -8.20 -13.24 10.97
N THR A 459 -8.94 -12.73 9.99
CA THR A 459 -8.55 -12.77 8.57
C THR A 459 -7.25 -12.00 8.33
N LEU A 460 -7.13 -10.78 8.86
CA LEU A 460 -5.91 -9.97 8.73
C LEU A 460 -4.70 -10.67 9.37
N LYS A 461 -4.87 -11.30 10.55
CA LYS A 461 -3.81 -12.08 11.19
C LYS A 461 -3.41 -13.31 10.38
N GLN A 462 -4.38 -14.10 9.91
CA GLN A 462 -4.08 -15.27 9.08
C GLN A 462 -3.47 -14.89 7.72
N TYR A 463 -3.86 -13.74 7.17
CA TYR A 463 -3.25 -13.19 5.97
C TYR A 463 -1.78 -12.87 6.20
N TYR A 464 -1.48 -12.14 7.27
CA TYR A 464 -0.11 -11.89 7.70
C TYR A 464 0.69 -13.18 7.92
N ASP A 465 0.16 -14.13 8.70
CA ASP A 465 0.87 -15.37 9.04
C ASP A 465 1.17 -16.24 7.82
N GLN A 466 0.31 -16.22 6.79
CA GLN A 466 0.46 -17.03 5.58
C GLN A 466 1.34 -16.34 4.51
N TRP A 467 1.30 -15.01 4.45
CA TRP A 467 1.84 -14.24 3.32
C TRP A 467 2.93 -13.23 3.68
N SER A 468 3.31 -13.10 4.96
CA SER A 468 4.47 -12.28 5.33
C SER A 468 5.74 -12.79 4.60
N MET A 469 6.50 -11.84 4.07
CA MET A 469 7.68 -12.02 3.21
C MET A 469 7.39 -12.70 1.86
N LYS A 470 6.20 -12.45 1.30
CA LYS A 470 5.73 -12.97 0.00
C LYS A 470 5.00 -11.89 -0.81
N HIS A 471 4.67 -12.20 -2.06
CA HIS A 471 3.87 -11.38 -2.98
C HIS A 471 2.44 -11.95 -3.13
N PRO A 472 1.54 -11.69 -2.17
CA PRO A 472 0.15 -12.14 -2.26
C PRO A 472 -0.65 -11.41 -3.34
N SER A 473 -1.68 -12.07 -3.85
CA SER A 473 -2.75 -11.46 -4.66
C SER A 473 -3.99 -11.16 -3.82
N ASP A 474 -4.90 -10.37 -4.37
CA ASP A 474 -6.23 -10.10 -3.82
C ASP A 474 -7.06 -11.39 -3.63
N ARG A 475 -6.83 -12.41 -4.46
CA ARG A 475 -7.47 -13.73 -4.34
C ARG A 475 -7.03 -14.48 -3.08
N ASP A 476 -5.77 -14.32 -2.69
CA ASP A 476 -5.22 -14.99 -1.51
C ASP A 476 -5.87 -14.45 -0.23
N PHE A 477 -5.98 -13.13 -0.12
CA PHE A 477 -6.72 -12.48 0.97
C PHE A 477 -8.20 -12.90 0.98
N LEU A 478 -8.89 -12.84 -0.17
CA LEU A 478 -10.30 -13.21 -0.27
C LEU A 478 -10.53 -14.69 0.10
N HIS A 479 -9.62 -15.59 -0.26
CA HIS A 479 -9.72 -17.00 0.11
C HIS A 479 -9.66 -17.19 1.64
N ILE A 480 -8.75 -16.48 2.32
CA ILE A 480 -8.65 -16.52 3.78
C ILE A 480 -9.94 -15.95 4.41
N ALA A 481 -10.45 -14.82 3.93
CA ALA A 481 -11.68 -14.22 4.43
C ALA A 481 -12.87 -15.18 4.35
N GLN A 482 -13.02 -15.89 3.22
CA GLN A 482 -14.08 -16.89 3.04
C GLN A 482 -13.88 -18.11 3.95
N LYS A 483 -12.63 -18.57 4.14
CA LYS A 483 -12.32 -19.70 5.03
C LYS A 483 -12.62 -19.38 6.49
N VAL A 484 -12.26 -18.17 6.95
CA VAL A 484 -12.50 -17.72 8.33
C VAL A 484 -13.99 -17.52 8.59
N SER A 485 -14.71 -16.89 7.66
CA SER A 485 -16.14 -16.58 7.85
C SER A 485 -17.10 -17.71 7.50
N GLY A 486 -16.69 -18.65 6.64
CA GLY A 486 -17.57 -19.60 5.97
C GLY A 486 -18.50 -18.97 4.92
N MET A 487 -18.36 -17.68 4.63
CA MET A 487 -19.23 -16.95 3.69
C MET A 487 -18.68 -17.00 2.27
N ASP A 488 -19.58 -16.92 1.28
CA ASP A 488 -19.19 -16.53 -0.08
C ASP A 488 -19.09 -15.01 -0.18
N LEU A 489 -17.90 -14.51 -0.52
CA LEU A 489 -17.56 -13.09 -0.53
C LEU A 489 -17.18 -12.58 -1.93
N LYS A 490 -17.22 -13.45 -2.95
CA LYS A 490 -16.83 -13.09 -4.33
C LYS A 490 -17.69 -11.97 -4.89
N TRP A 491 -18.97 -11.95 -4.54
CA TRP A 491 -19.90 -10.92 -5.00
C TRP A 491 -19.44 -9.54 -4.53
N PHE A 492 -19.07 -9.40 -3.26
CA PHE A 492 -18.68 -8.12 -2.66
C PHE A 492 -17.45 -7.56 -3.36
N HIS A 493 -16.41 -8.40 -3.48
CA HIS A 493 -15.19 -8.04 -4.20
C HIS A 493 -15.47 -7.57 -5.63
N ASN A 494 -16.28 -8.32 -6.39
CA ASN A 494 -16.61 -7.94 -7.77
C ASN A 494 -17.42 -6.64 -7.85
N TYR A 495 -18.41 -6.44 -6.99
CA TYR A 495 -19.21 -5.21 -6.99
C TYR A 495 -18.37 -4.00 -6.58
N TRP A 496 -17.57 -4.14 -5.52
CA TRP A 496 -16.86 -3.02 -4.90
C TRP A 496 -15.60 -2.60 -5.68
N ILE A 497 -14.76 -3.55 -6.10
CA ILE A 497 -13.45 -3.28 -6.71
C ILE A 497 -13.55 -3.16 -8.24
N ASN A 498 -14.34 -4.03 -8.88
CA ASN A 498 -14.37 -4.11 -10.34
C ASN A 498 -15.39 -3.14 -10.98
N THR A 499 -16.13 -2.38 -10.19
CA THR A 499 -17.15 -1.43 -10.68
C THR A 499 -17.18 -0.14 -9.86
N THR A 500 -18.01 0.81 -10.31
CA THR A 500 -18.34 2.07 -9.61
C THR A 500 -19.76 2.03 -9.02
N LYS A 501 -20.31 0.83 -8.81
CA LYS A 501 -21.64 0.64 -8.23
C LYS A 501 -21.65 1.05 -6.76
N THR A 502 -22.78 1.59 -6.30
CA THR A 502 -22.93 2.11 -4.94
C THR A 502 -23.94 1.33 -4.09
N ILE A 503 -23.79 1.44 -2.77
CA ILE A 503 -24.72 0.95 -1.75
C ILE A 503 -25.74 2.07 -1.46
N ASP A 504 -27.05 1.79 -1.52
CA ASP A 504 -28.12 2.75 -1.17
C ASP A 504 -29.35 1.98 -0.69
N TYR A 505 -29.59 2.02 0.62
CA TYR A 505 -30.75 1.45 1.28
C TYR A 505 -31.57 2.55 1.95
N GLY A 506 -32.80 2.24 2.33
CA GLY A 506 -33.62 3.18 3.07
C GLY A 506 -34.84 2.54 3.71
N ILE A 507 -35.39 3.22 4.71
CA ILE A 507 -36.70 2.89 5.29
C ILE A 507 -37.77 3.51 4.39
N LYS A 508 -38.53 2.65 3.69
CA LYS A 508 -39.61 3.07 2.79
C LYS A 508 -40.91 3.36 3.55
N ASP A 509 -41.26 2.51 4.51
CA ASP A 509 -42.53 2.61 5.25
C ASP A 509 -42.45 1.96 6.64
N VAL A 510 -43.22 2.50 7.59
CA VAL A 510 -43.35 1.96 8.96
C VAL A 510 -44.83 1.92 9.33
N LYS A 511 -45.38 0.72 9.51
CA LYS A 511 -46.77 0.48 9.91
C LYS A 511 -46.81 -0.04 11.34
N TYR A 512 -47.56 0.66 12.19
CA TYR A 512 -47.74 0.28 13.59
C TYR A 512 -49.03 -0.52 13.77
N ASP A 513 -48.89 -1.77 14.18
CA ASP A 513 -49.99 -2.67 14.52
C ASP A 513 -50.23 -2.70 16.04
N VAL A 514 -51.29 -3.39 16.46
CA VAL A 514 -51.69 -3.48 17.89
C VAL A 514 -50.61 -4.13 18.76
N LYS A 515 -49.84 -5.08 18.21
CA LYS A 515 -48.83 -5.87 18.95
C LYS A 515 -47.45 -5.87 18.30
N SER A 516 -47.29 -5.19 17.17
CA SER A 516 -46.08 -5.26 16.35
C SER A 516 -45.91 -4.00 15.53
N THR A 517 -44.73 -3.86 14.92
CA THR A 517 -44.45 -2.83 13.92
C THR A 517 -43.88 -3.53 12.69
N THR A 518 -44.42 -3.21 11.52
CA THR A 518 -43.98 -3.74 10.23
C THR A 518 -43.21 -2.64 9.48
N ILE A 519 -41.95 -2.92 9.17
CA ILE A 519 -41.01 -2.01 8.50
C ILE A 519 -40.79 -2.53 7.09
N THR A 520 -40.91 -1.65 6.09
CA THR A 520 -40.51 -1.91 4.71
C THR A 520 -39.22 -1.17 4.41
N LEU A 521 -38.18 -1.91 4.07
CA LEU A 521 -36.90 -1.41 3.57
C LEU A 521 -36.89 -1.44 2.05
N ILE A 522 -36.08 -0.58 1.43
CA ILE A 522 -35.86 -0.54 -0.02
C ILE A 522 -34.36 -0.51 -0.32
N ASN A 523 -33.94 -1.22 -1.37
CA ASN A 523 -32.61 -1.11 -1.98
C ASN A 523 -32.73 -0.25 -3.24
N ASN A 524 -32.22 0.99 -3.18
CA ASN A 524 -32.11 1.89 -4.33
C ASN A 524 -30.75 1.77 -5.03
N GLY A 525 -29.80 1.08 -4.39
CA GLY A 525 -28.43 0.92 -4.84
C GLY A 525 -28.25 -0.22 -5.83
N GLN A 526 -26.99 -0.48 -6.12
CA GLN A 526 -26.54 -1.46 -7.12
C GLN A 526 -25.61 -2.52 -6.52
N VAL A 527 -25.14 -2.30 -5.29
CA VAL A 527 -24.39 -3.26 -4.49
C VAL A 527 -25.33 -3.84 -3.44
N PRO A 528 -25.78 -5.10 -3.58
CA PRO A 528 -26.59 -5.75 -2.56
C PRO A 528 -25.75 -5.98 -1.30
N MET A 529 -26.31 -5.80 -0.10
CA MET A 529 -25.61 -5.91 1.18
C MET A 529 -26.50 -6.64 2.19
N PRO A 530 -25.93 -7.43 3.13
CA PRO A 530 -26.65 -7.74 4.37
C PRO A 530 -26.91 -6.45 5.15
N ILE A 531 -28.00 -6.38 5.92
CA ILE A 531 -28.40 -5.16 6.64
C ILE A 531 -28.55 -5.43 8.13
N ASP A 532 -27.80 -4.71 8.95
CA ASP A 532 -27.99 -4.65 10.40
C ASP A 532 -29.03 -3.56 10.73
N PHE A 533 -30.28 -3.95 10.97
CA PHE A 533 -31.39 -3.04 11.28
C PHE A 533 -31.58 -2.85 12.79
N GLY A 534 -31.29 -1.64 13.27
CA GLY A 534 -31.37 -1.25 14.67
C GLY A 534 -32.77 -0.81 15.11
N VAL A 535 -33.16 -1.25 16.31
CA VAL A 535 -34.38 -0.83 17.01
C VAL A 535 -33.97 -0.29 18.38
N MET A 536 -34.18 1.00 18.61
CA MET A 536 -34.05 1.63 19.92
C MET A 536 -35.43 1.80 20.54
N THR A 537 -35.62 1.25 21.72
CA THR A 537 -36.86 1.40 22.49
C THR A 537 -36.82 2.63 23.39
N THR A 538 -37.98 3.06 23.90
CA THR A 538 -38.11 4.26 24.75
C THR A 538 -37.37 4.14 26.10
N ASP A 539 -37.07 2.92 26.56
CA ASP A 539 -36.19 2.62 27.69
C ASP A 539 -34.68 2.58 27.32
N LYS A 540 -34.33 3.04 26.11
CA LYS A 540 -32.96 3.10 25.55
C LYS A 540 -32.31 1.74 25.31
N LYS A 541 -33.06 0.64 25.32
CA LYS A 541 -32.53 -0.65 24.89
C LYS A 541 -32.39 -0.68 23.37
N VAL A 542 -31.24 -1.18 22.90
CA VAL A 542 -30.98 -1.40 21.47
C VAL A 542 -31.11 -2.89 21.16
N VAL A 543 -31.84 -3.21 20.10
CA VAL A 543 -31.93 -4.56 19.52
C VAL A 543 -31.63 -4.45 18.04
N THR A 544 -30.65 -5.21 17.57
CA THR A 544 -30.27 -5.22 16.15
C THR A 544 -30.74 -6.51 15.49
N TYR A 545 -31.48 -6.37 14.39
CA TYR A 545 -31.88 -7.46 13.51
C TYR A 545 -30.93 -7.52 12.33
N GLN A 546 -30.15 -8.59 12.22
CA GLN A 546 -29.39 -8.84 11.00
C GLN A 546 -30.31 -9.44 9.96
N ILE A 547 -30.40 -8.78 8.80
CA ILE A 547 -31.07 -9.25 7.59
C ILE A 547 -30.00 -9.78 6.64
N PRO A 548 -29.81 -11.10 6.53
CA PRO A 548 -28.74 -11.66 5.70
C PRO A 548 -28.96 -11.40 4.21
N LEU A 549 -27.88 -11.34 3.45
CA LEU A 549 -27.93 -11.40 1.99
C LEU A 549 -27.83 -12.86 1.54
N ASN A 550 -28.72 -13.31 0.66
CA ASN A 550 -28.76 -14.72 0.24
C ASN A 550 -27.45 -15.22 -0.41
N MET A 551 -26.66 -14.30 -0.99
CA MET A 551 -25.38 -14.60 -1.64
C MET A 551 -24.25 -14.97 -0.68
N THR A 552 -24.38 -14.68 0.63
CA THR A 552 -23.32 -15.03 1.59
C THR A 552 -23.40 -16.49 2.06
N HIS A 553 -24.57 -17.13 1.91
CA HIS A 553 -24.90 -18.51 2.35
C HIS A 553 -24.77 -18.80 3.86
N THR A 554 -24.04 -17.97 4.60
CA THR A 554 -23.85 -17.97 6.05
C THR A 554 -23.71 -16.52 6.52
N TRP A 555 -23.97 -16.23 7.79
CA TRP A 555 -24.02 -14.85 8.31
C TRP A 555 -23.61 -14.76 9.79
N LYS A 556 -23.04 -13.62 10.20
CA LYS A 556 -22.56 -13.36 11.56
C LYS A 556 -23.72 -13.32 12.57
N GLN A 557 -23.59 -13.91 13.76
CA GLN A 557 -24.61 -13.83 14.82
C GLN A 557 -24.31 -12.77 15.89
N LYS A 558 -23.12 -12.20 15.86
CA LYS A 558 -22.61 -11.22 16.82
C LYS A 558 -21.64 -10.27 16.11
N ASP A 559 -21.49 -9.07 16.67
CA ASP A 559 -20.49 -8.09 16.28
C ASP A 559 -19.92 -7.42 17.54
N ILE A 560 -18.89 -6.58 17.41
CA ILE A 560 -18.36 -5.78 18.52
C ILE A 560 -19.41 -4.80 19.09
N TYR A 561 -20.48 -4.54 18.33
CA TYR A 561 -21.63 -3.72 18.72
C TYR A 561 -22.74 -4.50 19.44
N GLY A 562 -22.57 -5.81 19.66
CA GLY A 562 -23.48 -6.65 20.43
C GLY A 562 -24.03 -7.86 19.67
N ASP A 563 -24.96 -8.56 20.32
CA ASP A 563 -25.65 -9.72 19.75
C ASP A 563 -26.66 -9.31 18.67
N LEU A 564 -26.76 -10.11 17.61
CA LEU A 564 -27.64 -9.86 16.48
C LEU A 564 -28.78 -10.90 16.45
N LYS A 565 -30.00 -10.44 16.18
CA LYS A 565 -31.13 -11.34 15.89
C LYS A 565 -31.21 -11.57 14.39
N THR A 566 -31.04 -12.82 13.95
CA THR A 566 -31.19 -13.16 12.53
C THR A 566 -32.66 -13.04 12.08
N ALA A 567 -32.90 -12.24 11.05
CA ALA A 567 -34.13 -12.20 10.27
C ALA A 567 -34.03 -13.09 9.01
N PRO A 568 -35.14 -13.34 8.29
CA PRO A 568 -35.07 -13.96 6.97
C PRO A 568 -34.12 -13.21 6.03
N TYR A 569 -33.48 -13.93 5.11
CA TYR A 569 -32.58 -13.30 4.15
C TYR A 569 -33.34 -12.40 3.16
N TRP A 570 -32.67 -11.35 2.70
CA TRP A 570 -33.12 -10.50 1.60
C TRP A 570 -32.49 -11.01 0.30
N PRO A 571 -33.28 -11.52 -0.68
CA PRO A 571 -32.77 -11.89 -1.99
C PRO A 571 -32.19 -10.67 -2.72
N TRP A 572 -31.00 -10.79 -3.31
CA TRP A 572 -30.35 -9.67 -4.00
C TRP A 572 -31.16 -9.07 -5.17
N THR A 573 -32.07 -9.86 -5.76
CA THR A 573 -32.96 -9.43 -6.85
C THR A 573 -34.20 -8.69 -6.37
N GLN A 574 -34.51 -8.75 -5.07
CA GLN A 574 -35.71 -8.17 -4.49
C GLN A 574 -35.44 -6.72 -4.09
N LYS A 575 -36.30 -5.81 -4.55
CA LYS A 575 -36.09 -4.37 -4.32
C LYS A 575 -36.55 -3.89 -2.94
N GLU A 576 -37.56 -4.53 -2.37
CA GLU A 576 -38.16 -4.14 -1.09
C GLU A 576 -38.19 -5.34 -0.13
N TYR A 577 -37.89 -5.13 1.13
CA TYR A 577 -37.91 -6.18 2.16
C TYR A 577 -38.75 -5.77 3.36
N THR A 578 -39.54 -6.69 3.91
CA THR A 578 -40.42 -6.40 5.04
C THR A 578 -40.00 -7.18 6.28
N LEU A 579 -39.85 -6.47 7.40
CA LEU A 579 -39.55 -7.00 8.72
C LEU A 579 -40.66 -6.63 9.70
N THR A 580 -41.21 -7.61 10.42
CA THR A 580 -42.14 -7.36 11.53
C THR A 580 -41.43 -7.59 12.86
N ILE A 581 -41.42 -6.57 13.71
CA ILE A 581 -40.81 -6.61 15.05
C ILE A 581 -41.89 -6.61 16.13
N PRO A 582 -41.68 -7.27 17.28
CA PRO A 582 -42.68 -7.42 18.34
C PRO A 582 -42.71 -6.20 19.28
N TYR A 583 -42.71 -5.00 18.71
CA TYR A 583 -42.77 -3.74 19.44
C TYR A 583 -43.92 -2.91 18.90
N THR A 584 -44.72 -2.31 19.79
CA THR A 584 -45.73 -1.33 19.43
C THR A 584 -45.11 0.06 19.30
N LYS A 585 -45.83 1.00 18.69
CA LYS A 585 -45.37 2.39 18.53
C LYS A 585 -44.87 3.02 19.84
N SER A 586 -45.60 2.83 20.95
CA SER A 586 -45.27 3.43 22.25
C SER A 586 -43.99 2.89 22.89
N GLN A 587 -43.47 1.76 22.41
CA GLN A 587 -42.24 1.16 22.89
C GLN A 587 -41.01 1.61 22.09
N LEU A 588 -41.21 2.23 20.93
CA LEU A 588 -40.15 2.57 19.99
C LEU A 588 -39.72 4.04 20.13
N SER A 589 -38.43 4.28 20.00
CA SER A 589 -37.83 5.62 19.97
C SER A 589 -37.18 5.90 18.62
N VAL A 590 -36.32 5.00 18.13
CA VAL A 590 -35.64 5.15 16.84
C VAL A 590 -35.59 3.81 16.13
N LEU A 591 -35.86 3.82 14.83
CA LEU A 591 -35.60 2.72 13.91
C LEU A 591 -34.51 3.17 12.94
N GLY A 592 -33.59 2.29 12.58
CA GLY A 592 -32.62 2.67 11.55
C GLY A 592 -31.78 1.55 10.95
N ILE A 593 -31.28 1.82 9.76
CA ILE A 593 -30.29 1.01 9.06
C ILE A 593 -28.93 1.37 9.63
N ASP A 594 -28.24 0.37 10.17
CA ASP A 594 -26.87 0.46 10.69
C ASP A 594 -26.62 1.59 11.70
N PHE A 595 -26.98 1.37 12.96
CA PHE A 595 -26.64 2.28 14.06
C PHE A 595 -25.13 2.45 14.29
N SER A 596 -24.27 1.54 13.77
CA SER A 596 -22.82 1.68 13.85
C SER A 596 -22.24 2.66 12.82
N GLN A 597 -23.06 3.05 11.83
CA GLN A 597 -22.70 3.97 10.74
C GLN A 597 -21.42 3.55 10.00
N ARG A 598 -21.23 2.25 9.77
CA ARG A 598 -20.10 1.66 9.05
C ARG A 598 -20.42 1.37 7.58
N ILE A 599 -21.69 1.20 7.22
CA ILE A 599 -22.08 0.93 5.84
C ILE A 599 -21.78 2.15 4.96
N ALA A 600 -21.17 1.94 3.80
CA ALA A 600 -20.89 2.97 2.80
C ALA A 600 -22.13 3.35 2.00
N ASP A 601 -23.27 3.44 2.68
CA ASP A 601 -24.53 3.93 2.11
C ASP A 601 -24.36 5.39 1.68
N VAL A 602 -24.75 5.65 0.43
CA VAL A 602 -24.58 6.94 -0.23
C VAL A 602 -25.66 7.95 0.15
N ASN A 603 -26.77 7.47 0.71
CA ASN A 603 -27.88 8.29 1.15
C ASN A 603 -28.23 7.99 2.62
N MET A 604 -27.73 8.80 3.54
CA MET A 604 -28.01 8.60 4.97
C MET A 604 -29.36 9.17 5.41
N GLU A 605 -30.01 10.02 4.59
CA GLU A 605 -31.20 10.78 5.00
C GLU A 605 -32.45 9.90 5.18
N ASN A 606 -32.50 8.76 4.52
CA ASN A 606 -33.59 7.78 4.56
C ASN A 606 -33.27 6.57 5.46
N ASN A 607 -32.14 6.58 6.18
CA ASN A 607 -31.71 5.44 6.99
C ASN A 607 -32.36 5.39 8.37
N PHE A 608 -32.91 6.50 8.87
CA PHE A 608 -33.41 6.60 10.24
C PHE A 608 -34.84 7.15 10.30
N VAL A 609 -35.63 6.63 11.24
CA VAL A 609 -36.96 7.14 11.59
C VAL A 609 -37.02 7.35 13.11
N GLU A 610 -37.18 8.60 13.53
CA GLU A 610 -37.56 8.94 14.90
C GLU A 610 -39.05 8.67 15.10
N VAL A 611 -39.37 7.82 16.07
CA VAL A 611 -40.75 7.49 16.42
C VAL A 611 -41.27 8.52 17.42
N LYS A 612 -42.07 9.46 16.91
CA LYS A 612 -42.74 10.51 17.70
C LYS A 612 -44.09 10.09 18.26
#